data_AF-A0A174AUF1-F1
#
_entry.id   AF-A0A174AUF1-F1
#
_cell.length_a   1.000
_cell.length_b   1.000
_cell.length_c   1.000
_cell.angle_alpha   90.00
_cell.angle_beta   90.00
_cell.angle_gamma   90.00
#
_symmetry.space_group_name_H-M   'P 1'
#
loop_
_entity.id
_entity.type
_entity.pdbx_description
1 polymer ?
#
loop_
_entity_poly.entity_id
_entity_poly.type
_entity_poly.pdbx_seq_one_letter_code
_entity_poly.pdbx_strand_id
1 'polypeptide(L)'
;MSGSDLEQMYQEVILEAAKNPHGKEHFAPDLASENASHAAETTVQASHEYCTPGESHQFNPTCGDEATIHAEVSDAGPYTIERLVWDGHGCSISQASLSVMVDLVEGKTVDEAMKLAETFHKLMESRGKGLNDEQAEESLEDGIVFQGVSQYPMRIKCALLGWEGMKDAVAKALAAKA
;
A
#
# COMPACT_ATOMS: atom_id res chain seq x y z
N MET A 1 -25.43 8.17 -13.84
CA MET A 1 -24.58 9.22 -13.24
C MET A 1 -23.81 9.87 -14.36
N SER A 2 -23.59 11.19 -14.32
CA SER A 2 -22.75 11.84 -15.33
C SER A 2 -21.27 11.50 -15.06
N GLY A 3 -20.41 11.63 -16.07
CA GLY A 3 -18.97 11.37 -15.90
C GLY A 3 -18.33 12.23 -14.80
N SER A 4 -18.82 13.45 -14.60
CA SER A 4 -18.35 14.35 -13.54
C SER A 4 -18.78 13.93 -12.14
N ASP A 5 -19.96 13.32 -11.98
CA ASP A 5 -20.42 12.85 -10.66
C ASP A 5 -19.59 11.66 -10.16
N LEU A 6 -19.19 10.78 -11.09
CA LEU A 6 -18.31 9.64 -10.80
C LEU A 6 -16.89 10.09 -10.46
N GLU A 7 -16.34 11.06 -11.20
CA GLU A 7 -15.03 11.64 -10.90
C GLU A 7 -14.99 12.31 -9.52
N GLN A 8 -16.06 13.03 -9.15
CA GLN A 8 -16.15 13.66 -7.83
C GLN A 8 -16.23 12.62 -6.70
N MET A 9 -17.02 11.56 -6.88
CA MET A 9 -17.09 10.45 -5.91
C MET A 9 -15.71 9.78 -5.72
N TYR A 10 -14.97 9.51 -6.81
CA TYR A 10 -13.64 8.92 -6.70
C TYR A 10 -12.61 9.85 -6.04
N GLN A 11 -12.72 11.16 -6.24
CA GLN A 11 -11.89 12.12 -5.51
C GLN A 11 -12.20 12.11 -4.01
N GLU A 12 -13.47 12.01 -3.62
CA GLU A 12 -13.86 11.93 -2.21
C GLU A 12 -13.30 10.67 -1.54
N VAL A 13 -13.33 9.51 -2.20
CA VAL A 13 -12.74 8.26 -1.68
C VAL A 13 -11.24 8.42 -1.44
N ILE A 14 -10.50 8.95 -2.42
CA ILE A 14 -9.05 9.19 -2.27
C ILE A 14 -8.76 10.15 -1.11
N LEU A 15 -9.55 11.22 -0.97
CA LEU A 15 -9.34 12.21 0.08
C LEU A 15 -9.64 11.64 1.47
N GLU A 16 -10.69 10.82 1.60
CA GLU A 16 -11.03 10.19 2.87
C GLU A 16 -9.98 9.15 3.30
N ALA A 17 -9.57 8.27 2.38
CA ALA A 17 -8.50 7.31 2.63
C ALA A 17 -7.16 7.98 2.97
N ALA A 18 -6.87 9.15 2.38
CA ALA A 18 -5.68 9.92 2.72
C ALA A 18 -5.77 10.59 4.11
N LYS A 19 -6.98 10.94 4.55
CA LYS A 19 -7.22 11.65 5.82
C LYS A 19 -7.28 10.68 7.00
N ASN A 20 -7.89 9.52 6.82
CA ASN A 20 -8.05 8.47 7.82
C ASN A 20 -7.45 7.15 7.28
N PRO A 21 -6.13 7.07 7.08
CA PRO A 21 -5.50 5.92 6.45
C PRO A 21 -5.52 4.68 7.33
N HIS A 22 -5.87 3.54 6.74
CA HIS A 22 -5.74 2.22 7.33
C HIS A 22 -4.28 1.72 7.27
N GLY A 23 -3.90 0.92 8.26
CA GLY A 23 -2.56 0.38 8.42
C GLY A 23 -1.47 1.42 8.73
N LYS A 24 -1.81 2.70 8.88
CA LYS A 24 -0.83 3.73 9.24
C LYS A 24 -0.45 3.65 10.71
N GLU A 25 0.84 3.54 10.97
CA GLU A 25 1.43 3.54 12.30
C GLU A 25 2.58 4.54 12.39
N HIS A 26 3.11 4.73 13.60
CA HIS A 26 4.35 5.45 13.82
C HIS A 26 5.38 4.47 14.39
N PHE A 27 6.37 4.13 13.56
CA PHE A 27 7.40 3.19 13.95
C PHE A 27 8.38 3.86 14.92
N ALA A 28 8.88 3.09 15.89
CA ALA A 28 9.90 3.60 16.79
C ALA A 28 11.12 4.01 15.96
N PRO A 29 11.68 5.23 16.16
CA PRO A 29 12.93 5.56 15.52
C PRO A 29 13.99 4.57 16.00
N ASP A 30 14.77 4.05 15.05
CA ASP A 30 15.88 3.18 15.37
C ASP A 30 16.81 3.94 16.34
N LEU A 31 16.96 3.42 17.57
CA LEU A 31 17.70 4.07 18.66
C LEU A 31 19.19 4.26 18.33
N ALA A 32 19.64 3.75 17.18
CA ALA A 32 20.96 3.95 16.60
C ALA A 32 21.12 5.27 15.80
N SER A 33 20.02 6.01 15.50
CA SER A 33 20.10 7.28 14.76
C SER A 33 20.13 8.50 15.70
N GLU A 34 21.09 9.41 15.49
CA GLU A 34 21.40 10.52 16.40
C GLU A 34 20.36 11.67 16.45
N ASN A 35 19.18 11.53 15.82
CA ASN A 35 18.20 12.63 15.64
C ASN A 35 16.78 12.34 16.17
N ALA A 36 16.65 11.56 17.25
CA ALA A 36 15.34 11.32 17.87
C ALA A 36 14.88 12.51 18.73
N SER A 37 14.30 13.53 18.10
CA SER A 37 13.61 14.61 18.81
C SER A 37 12.23 14.88 18.22
N HIS A 38 11.29 13.93 18.35
CA HIS A 38 9.88 14.23 18.52
C HIS A 38 9.18 13.06 19.24
N ALA A 39 8.66 13.36 20.44
CA ALA A 39 7.83 12.44 21.21
C ALA A 39 6.43 12.40 20.57
N ALA A 40 6.20 11.44 19.69
CA ALA A 40 4.87 10.95 19.33
C ALA A 40 4.75 9.50 19.84
N GLU A 41 3.54 9.09 20.21
CA GLU A 41 3.20 7.78 20.81
C GLU A 41 3.86 6.62 20.05
N THR A 42 5.04 6.21 20.52
CA THR A 42 5.75 5.05 20.03
C THR A 42 5.00 3.80 20.49
N THR A 43 4.34 3.12 19.56
CA THR A 43 3.65 1.86 19.86
C THR A 43 4.67 0.74 19.81
N VAL A 44 4.80 -0.01 20.91
CA VAL A 44 5.63 -1.23 20.95
C VAL A 44 4.94 -2.27 20.07
N GLN A 45 5.53 -2.62 18.93
CA GLN A 45 4.99 -3.64 18.02
C GLN A 45 5.09 -5.02 18.66
N ALA A 46 3.94 -5.63 18.96
CA ALA A 46 3.86 -7.06 19.22
C ALA A 46 3.78 -7.76 17.87
N SER A 47 4.82 -8.51 17.51
CA SER A 47 4.82 -9.35 16.31
C SER A 47 3.80 -10.48 16.47
N HIS A 48 3.13 -10.85 15.39
CA HIS A 48 2.22 -11.98 15.35
C HIS A 48 2.98 -13.29 15.64
N GLU A 49 2.42 -14.12 16.53
CA GLU A 49 3.13 -15.23 17.21
C GLU A 49 3.64 -16.33 16.25
N TYR A 50 3.12 -16.40 15.03
CA TYR A 50 3.44 -17.42 14.01
C TYR A 50 3.71 -16.79 12.63
N CYS A 51 4.39 -15.64 12.63
CA CYS A 51 4.76 -14.92 11.42
C CYS A 51 6.25 -14.58 11.37
N THR A 52 6.74 -14.47 10.14
CA THR A 52 8.05 -13.90 9.85
C THR A 52 7.86 -12.48 9.32
N PRO A 53 8.49 -11.48 9.94
CA PRO A 53 8.40 -10.09 9.50
C PRO A 53 9.32 -9.81 8.30
N GLY A 54 8.94 -8.82 7.49
CA GLY A 54 9.77 -8.22 6.46
C GLY A 54 9.44 -6.74 6.30
N GLU A 55 10.46 -5.93 5.98
CA GLU A 55 10.32 -4.48 5.92
C GLU A 55 10.92 -3.92 4.62
N SER A 56 10.26 -2.92 4.04
CA SER A 56 10.74 -2.19 2.88
C SER A 56 10.53 -0.69 3.03
N HIS A 57 11.61 0.07 2.86
CA HIS A 57 11.58 1.52 2.76
C HIS A 57 11.52 1.97 1.30
N GLN A 58 10.56 2.84 0.97
CA GLN A 58 10.28 3.34 -0.37
C GLN A 58 10.35 4.86 -0.40
N PHE A 59 11.00 5.41 -1.44
CA PHE A 59 11.13 6.85 -1.64
C PHE A 59 10.86 7.24 -3.10
N ASN A 60 9.91 8.15 -3.30
CA ASN A 60 9.59 8.74 -4.59
C ASN A 60 9.96 10.24 -4.61
N PRO A 61 11.16 10.60 -5.11
CA PRO A 61 11.65 11.99 -5.08
C PRO A 61 10.84 12.96 -5.96
N THR A 62 9.99 12.44 -6.87
CA THR A 62 9.20 13.30 -7.77
C THR A 62 8.06 13.99 -7.02
N CYS A 63 7.40 13.29 -6.11
CA CYS A 63 6.34 13.82 -5.25
C CYS A 63 6.87 14.16 -3.83
N GLY A 64 8.06 13.67 -3.47
CA GLY A 64 8.55 13.70 -2.08
C GLY A 64 7.79 12.73 -1.18
N ASP A 65 7.29 11.62 -1.74
CA ASP A 65 6.64 10.58 -0.94
C ASP A 65 7.70 9.66 -0.33
N GLU A 66 7.53 9.28 0.92
CA GLU A 66 8.39 8.38 1.67
C GLU A 66 7.53 7.49 2.55
N ALA A 67 7.71 6.17 2.44
CA ALA A 67 6.97 5.21 3.25
C ALA A 67 7.81 3.97 3.57
N THR A 68 7.73 3.51 4.80
CA THR A 68 8.25 2.21 5.23
C THR A 68 7.06 1.27 5.41
N ILE A 69 7.09 0.13 4.73
CA ILE A 69 6.06 -0.91 4.76
C ILE A 69 6.61 -2.08 5.56
N HIS A 70 5.85 -2.56 6.53
CA HIS A 70 6.15 -3.73 7.33
C HIS A 70 5.05 -4.79 7.11
N ALA A 71 5.47 -5.99 6.71
CA ALA A 71 4.60 -7.12 6.43
C ALA A 71 4.95 -8.29 7.37
N GLU A 72 3.94 -8.94 7.93
CA GLU A 72 4.09 -10.16 8.71
C GLU A 72 3.44 -11.32 7.95
N VAL A 73 4.27 -12.29 7.53
CA VAL A 73 3.82 -13.41 6.69
C VAL A 73 3.78 -14.69 7.51
N SER A 74 2.66 -15.42 7.44
CA SER A 74 2.46 -16.68 8.17
C SER A 74 3.59 -17.69 7.93
N ASP A 75 3.94 -18.48 8.95
CA ASP A 75 5.03 -19.47 8.87
C ASP A 75 4.67 -20.73 8.09
N ALA A 76 3.38 -21.06 8.01
CA ALA A 76 2.88 -22.24 7.32
C ALA A 76 2.13 -21.89 6.03
N GLY A 77 2.26 -22.78 5.05
CA GLY A 77 1.57 -22.65 3.76
C GLY A 77 0.06 -22.94 3.85
N PRO A 78 -0.79 -22.28 3.03
CA PRO A 78 -0.43 -21.19 2.12
C PRO A 78 0.00 -19.93 2.88
N TYR A 79 1.10 -19.30 2.41
CA TYR A 79 1.63 -18.10 3.04
C TYR A 79 0.63 -16.96 2.92
N THR A 80 0.29 -16.36 4.06
CA THR A 80 -0.75 -15.32 4.19
C THR A 80 -0.11 -14.08 4.77
N ILE A 81 -0.51 -12.90 4.28
CA ILE A 81 -0.12 -11.62 4.86
C ILE A 81 -1.03 -11.39 6.06
N GLU A 82 -0.60 -11.81 7.24
CA GLU A 82 -1.42 -11.72 8.47
C GLU A 82 -1.51 -10.28 8.99
N ARG A 83 -0.52 -9.45 8.65
CA ARG A 83 -0.50 -8.03 9.00
C ARG A 83 0.29 -7.23 7.98
N LEU A 84 -0.23 -6.08 7.59
CA LEU A 84 0.47 -5.10 6.76
C LEU A 84 0.26 -3.69 7.32
N VAL A 85 1.35 -3.08 7.77
CA VAL A 85 1.32 -1.71 8.31
C VAL A 85 2.40 -0.85 7.66
N TRP A 86 2.24 0.46 7.75
CA TRP A 86 3.16 1.42 7.15
C TRP A 86 3.32 2.67 8.00
N ASP A 87 4.49 3.29 7.92
CA ASP A 87 4.77 4.62 8.45
C ASP A 87 5.34 5.48 7.33
N GLY A 88 5.05 6.77 7.33
CA GLY A 88 5.57 7.69 6.34
C GLY A 88 4.68 8.89 6.05
N HIS A 89 5.11 9.63 5.03
CA HIS A 89 4.46 10.84 4.57
C HIS A 89 4.48 10.92 3.04
N GLY A 90 3.49 11.62 2.49
CA GLY A 90 3.39 11.77 1.04
C GLY A 90 2.16 12.57 0.65
N CYS A 91 1.98 12.74 -0.65
CA CYS A 91 0.77 13.35 -1.20
C CYS A 91 -0.48 12.50 -0.89
N SER A 92 -1.67 13.07 -1.10
CA SER A 92 -2.93 12.36 -0.83
C SER A 92 -3.06 11.06 -1.64
N ILE A 93 -2.50 11.01 -2.84
CA ILE A 93 -2.57 9.82 -3.70
C ILE A 93 -1.75 8.67 -3.12
N SER A 94 -0.53 8.94 -2.64
CA SER A 94 0.33 7.90 -2.07
C SER A 94 -0.23 7.38 -0.75
N GLN A 95 -0.71 8.26 0.13
CA GLN A 95 -1.34 7.86 1.39
C GLN A 95 -2.64 7.08 1.17
N ALA A 96 -3.51 7.52 0.25
CA ALA A 96 -4.72 6.77 -0.09
C ALA A 96 -4.38 5.40 -0.69
N SER A 97 -3.37 5.32 -1.55
CA SER A 97 -3.01 4.04 -2.18
C SER A 97 -2.39 3.07 -1.18
N LEU A 98 -1.63 3.56 -0.19
CA LEU A 98 -1.15 2.74 0.93
C LEU A 98 -2.31 2.20 1.75
N SER A 99 -3.28 3.05 2.12
CA SER A 99 -4.48 2.65 2.86
C SER A 99 -5.28 1.57 2.13
N VAL A 100 -5.63 1.83 0.86
CA VAL A 100 -6.42 0.90 0.06
C VAL A 100 -5.66 -0.41 -0.20
N MET A 101 -4.33 -0.35 -0.37
CA MET A 101 -3.52 -1.56 -0.48
C MET A 101 -3.63 -2.43 0.79
N VAL A 102 -3.55 -1.84 1.99
CA VAL A 102 -3.68 -2.60 3.24
C VAL A 102 -5.00 -3.35 3.28
N ASP A 103 -6.11 -2.65 3.03
CA ASP A 103 -7.45 -3.26 3.02
C ASP A 103 -7.56 -4.40 1.98
N LEU A 104 -6.91 -4.23 0.84
CA LEU A 104 -6.94 -5.19 -0.26
C LEU A 104 -6.09 -6.43 -0.05
N VAL A 105 -5.07 -6.42 0.82
CA VAL A 105 -4.09 -7.53 0.85
C VAL A 105 -3.92 -8.18 2.22
N GLU A 106 -4.29 -7.49 3.30
CA GLU A 106 -4.24 -8.08 4.63
C GLU A 106 -5.24 -9.24 4.74
N GLY A 107 -4.79 -10.36 5.32
CA GLY A 107 -5.54 -11.61 5.40
C GLY A 107 -5.61 -12.42 4.09
N LYS A 108 -5.04 -11.92 2.98
CA LYS A 108 -4.97 -12.68 1.72
C LYS A 108 -3.68 -13.49 1.64
N THR A 109 -3.71 -14.54 0.81
CA THR A 109 -2.49 -15.28 0.49
C THR A 109 -1.52 -14.38 -0.28
N VAL A 110 -0.21 -14.65 -0.15
CA VAL A 110 0.82 -13.92 -0.91
C VAL A 110 0.54 -13.97 -2.41
N ASP A 111 0.12 -15.12 -2.94
CA ASP A 111 -0.20 -15.28 -4.36
C ASP A 111 -1.37 -14.39 -4.79
N GLU A 112 -2.40 -14.24 -3.96
CA GLU A 112 -3.52 -13.32 -4.22
C GLU A 112 -3.07 -11.86 -4.17
N ALA A 113 -2.28 -11.48 -3.15
CA ALA A 113 -1.74 -10.13 -3.01
C ALA A 113 -0.84 -9.75 -4.21
N MET A 114 -0.01 -10.66 -4.71
CA MET A 114 0.81 -10.43 -5.90
C MET A 114 -0.05 -10.23 -7.16
N LYS A 115 -1.14 -10.99 -7.34
CA LYS A 115 -2.07 -10.81 -8.46
C LYS A 115 -2.79 -9.45 -8.38
N LEU A 116 -3.17 -9.02 -7.18
CA LEU A 116 -3.76 -7.69 -6.97
C LEU A 116 -2.76 -6.58 -7.31
N ALA A 117 -1.49 -6.72 -6.89
CA ALA A 117 -0.43 -5.78 -7.23
C ALA A 117 -0.20 -5.68 -8.75
N GLU A 118 -0.17 -6.81 -9.47
CA GLU A 118 -0.09 -6.83 -10.93
C GLU A 118 -1.31 -6.16 -11.59
N THR A 119 -2.50 -6.41 -11.06
CA THR A 119 -3.76 -5.85 -11.58
C THR A 119 -3.81 -4.34 -11.37
N PHE A 120 -3.43 -3.87 -10.18
CA PHE A 120 -3.32 -2.44 -9.88
C PHE A 120 -2.25 -1.76 -10.75
N HIS A 121 -1.11 -2.42 -11.00
CA HIS A 121 -0.10 -1.90 -11.92
C HIS A 121 -0.64 -1.73 -13.35
N LYS A 122 -1.38 -2.73 -13.86
CA LYS A 122 -2.06 -2.63 -15.18
C LYS A 122 -3.08 -1.50 -15.20
N LEU A 123 -3.82 -1.29 -14.11
CA LEU A 123 -4.74 -0.15 -14.00
C LEU A 123 -3.99 1.18 -14.12
N MET A 124 -2.82 1.32 -13.48
CA MET A 124 -2.01 2.53 -13.55
C MET A 124 -1.44 2.80 -14.95
N GLU A 125 -1.21 1.74 -15.74
CA GLU A 125 -0.77 1.85 -17.13
C GLU A 125 -1.91 2.12 -18.13
N SER A 126 -3.17 2.02 -17.70
CA SER A 126 -4.35 2.13 -18.57
C SER A 126 -4.57 3.52 -19.19
N ARG A 127 -3.93 4.57 -18.65
CA ARG A 127 -4.09 5.97 -19.08
C ARG A 127 -5.55 6.43 -19.06
N GLY A 128 -6.27 6.06 -18.01
CA GLY A 128 -7.68 6.40 -17.76
C GLY A 128 -8.69 5.48 -18.42
N LYS A 129 -8.24 4.50 -19.22
CA LYS A 129 -9.13 3.58 -19.94
C LYS A 129 -9.74 2.49 -19.05
N GLY A 130 -9.19 2.27 -17.85
CA GLY A 130 -9.62 1.16 -16.99
C GLY A 130 -9.01 -0.16 -17.45
N LEU A 131 -9.55 -1.27 -16.94
CA LEU A 131 -9.14 -2.61 -17.36
C LEU A 131 -10.13 -3.13 -18.40
N ASN A 132 -9.70 -4.07 -19.25
CA ASN A 132 -10.59 -4.69 -20.24
C ASN A 132 -11.20 -6.01 -19.72
N ASP A 133 -11.13 -6.24 -18.40
CA ASP A 133 -11.53 -7.47 -17.73
C ASP A 133 -12.31 -7.10 -16.48
N GLU A 134 -13.62 -7.35 -16.50
CA GLU A 134 -14.56 -7.03 -15.43
C GLU A 134 -14.20 -7.73 -14.11
N GLN A 135 -13.67 -8.96 -14.18
CA GLN A 135 -13.23 -9.70 -12.98
C GLN A 135 -11.99 -9.05 -12.36
N ALA A 136 -11.11 -8.51 -13.20
CA ALA A 136 -9.93 -7.79 -12.74
C ALA A 136 -10.32 -6.46 -12.08
N GLU A 137 -11.32 -5.75 -12.61
CA GLU A 137 -11.86 -4.54 -11.99
C GLU A 137 -12.54 -4.85 -10.65
N GLU A 138 -13.38 -5.89 -10.59
CA GLU A 138 -14.05 -6.31 -9.36
C GLU A 138 -13.04 -6.73 -8.28
N SER A 139 -11.95 -7.40 -8.66
CA SER A 139 -10.91 -7.82 -7.71
C SER A 139 -10.19 -6.66 -7.02
N LEU A 140 -10.17 -5.48 -7.63
CA LEU A 140 -9.51 -4.30 -7.05
C LEU A 140 -10.39 -3.58 -6.02
N GLU A 141 -11.67 -3.91 -5.87
CA GLU A 141 -12.60 -3.25 -4.94
C GLU A 141 -12.43 -1.71 -4.98
N ASP A 142 -12.14 -1.06 -3.85
CA ASP A 142 -11.91 0.38 -3.76
C ASP A 142 -10.63 0.86 -4.49
N GLY A 143 -9.73 -0.04 -4.88
CA GLY A 143 -8.58 0.24 -5.73
C GLY A 143 -8.96 0.74 -7.13
N ILE A 144 -10.18 0.48 -7.61
CA ILE A 144 -10.63 0.94 -8.93
C ILE A 144 -10.70 2.48 -9.03
N VAL A 145 -10.87 3.18 -7.90
CA VAL A 145 -10.94 4.65 -7.87
C VAL A 145 -9.68 5.33 -8.40
N PHE A 146 -8.55 4.62 -8.40
CA PHE A 146 -7.29 5.10 -8.95
C PHE A 146 -7.26 5.12 -10.49
N GLN A 147 -8.28 4.62 -11.19
CA GLN A 147 -8.38 4.76 -12.65
C GLN A 147 -8.21 6.21 -13.10
N GLY A 148 -8.78 7.18 -12.38
CA GLY A 148 -8.58 8.60 -12.66
C GLY A 148 -7.12 9.04 -12.52
N VAL A 149 -6.38 8.49 -11.56
CA VAL A 149 -4.96 8.79 -11.34
C VAL A 149 -4.09 8.32 -12.51
N SER A 150 -4.46 7.21 -13.15
CA SER A 150 -3.72 6.67 -14.30
C SER A 150 -3.65 7.62 -15.50
N GLN A 151 -4.54 8.62 -15.58
CA GLN A 151 -4.50 9.68 -16.60
C GLN A 151 -3.30 10.64 -16.44
N TYR A 152 -2.67 10.65 -15.26
CA TYR A 152 -1.62 11.60 -14.90
C TYR A 152 -0.29 10.87 -14.69
N PRO A 153 0.57 10.75 -15.72
CA PRO A 153 1.84 10.00 -15.63
C PRO A 153 2.74 10.41 -14.46
N MET A 154 2.72 11.69 -14.07
CA MET A 154 3.49 12.21 -12.95
C MET A 154 3.01 11.73 -11.58
N ARG A 155 1.80 11.16 -11.49
CA ARG A 155 1.19 10.64 -10.24
C ARG A 155 1.21 9.13 -10.13
N ILE A 156 1.53 8.41 -11.22
CA ILE A 156 1.58 6.94 -11.24
C ILE A 156 2.56 6.40 -10.18
N LYS A 157 3.74 7.00 -10.06
CA LYS A 157 4.73 6.60 -9.05
C LYS A 157 4.24 6.83 -7.61
N CYS A 158 3.41 7.85 -7.41
CA CYS A 158 2.87 8.19 -6.10
C CYS A 158 1.81 7.11 -5.72
N ALA A 159 1.01 6.61 -6.68
CA ALA A 159 0.10 5.47 -6.46
C ALA A 159 0.81 4.12 -6.28
N LEU A 160 1.88 3.84 -7.03
CA LEU A 160 2.56 2.54 -6.98
C LEU A 160 3.51 2.36 -5.79
N LEU A 161 3.87 3.44 -5.08
CA LEU A 161 4.87 3.43 -3.99
C LEU A 161 4.62 2.31 -2.96
N GLY A 162 3.41 2.25 -2.42
CA GLY A 162 3.05 1.26 -1.39
C GLY A 162 3.13 -0.17 -1.91
N TRP A 163 2.64 -0.41 -3.14
CA TRP A 163 2.63 -1.73 -3.78
C TRP A 163 4.03 -2.26 -4.05
N GLU A 164 4.98 -1.41 -4.47
CA GLU A 164 6.39 -1.80 -4.59
C GLU A 164 7.00 -2.14 -3.22
N GLY A 165 6.66 -1.36 -2.18
CA GLY A 165 7.08 -1.62 -0.81
C GLY A 165 6.55 -2.95 -0.26
N MET A 166 5.27 -3.26 -0.47
CA MET A 166 4.67 -4.53 -0.07
C MET A 166 5.37 -5.72 -0.74
N LYS A 167 5.60 -5.66 -2.05
CA LYS A 167 6.30 -6.73 -2.77
C LYS A 167 7.68 -7.02 -2.19
N ASP A 168 8.46 -5.98 -1.92
CA ASP A 168 9.81 -6.11 -1.35
C ASP A 168 9.77 -6.58 0.11
N ALA A 169 8.85 -6.05 0.94
CA ALA A 169 8.68 -6.47 2.33
C ALA A 169 8.29 -7.96 2.43
N VAL A 170 7.32 -8.41 1.64
CA VAL A 170 6.90 -9.81 1.56
C VAL A 170 8.03 -10.70 1.04
N ALA A 171 8.77 -10.27 0.01
CA ALA A 171 9.91 -11.01 -0.51
C ALA A 171 11.00 -11.22 0.55
N LYS A 172 11.31 -10.20 1.35
CA LYS A 172 12.25 -10.29 2.48
C LYS A 172 11.75 -11.24 3.57
N ALA A 173 10.47 -11.16 3.93
CA ALA A 173 9.85 -12.08 4.89
C ALA A 173 9.95 -13.54 4.43
N LEU A 174 9.68 -13.82 3.15
CA LEU A 174 9.80 -15.15 2.57
C LEU A 174 11.25 -15.63 2.47
N ALA A 175 12.19 -14.75 2.12
CA ALA A 175 13.60 -15.09 2.03
C ALA A 175 14.22 -15.41 3.40
N ALA A 176 13.76 -14.76 4.47
CA ALA A 176 14.20 -15.05 5.84
C ALA A 176 13.73 -16.42 6.35
N LYS A 177 12.74 -17.05 5.69
CA LYS A 177 12.27 -18.42 5.99
C LYS A 177 13.08 -19.51 5.29
N ALA A 178 13.88 -19.17 4.27
CA ALA A 178 14.62 -20.11 3.43
C ALA A 178 15.99 -20.49 4.02
#